data_AF-B5YMQ1-F1
#
_entry.id   AF-B5YMQ1-F1
#
_cell.length_a   1.000
_cell.length_b   1.000
_cell.length_c   1.000
_cell.angle_alpha   90.00
_cell.angle_beta   90.00
_cell.angle_gamma   90.00
#
_symmetry.space_group_name_H-M   'P 1'
#
loop_
_entity.id
_entity.type
_entity.pdbx_description
1 polymer ?
#
loop_
_entity_poly.entity_id
_entity_poly.type
_entity_poly.pdbx_seq_one_letter_code
_entity_poly.pdbx_strand_id
1 'polypeptide(L)'
;MTLWNPAQPRPTEEKLPITYSKLDVSNVLSTAKDESKLLSISSIAASLSAPSPISTSSNSKTHILYHASEAAFQLLYDSSNSKNYYLSEYALDYFLLSSSGFDAQINQAYCAVASVAAMLNSLRYSKRFRDVGDVTEWSFDLPKDPRYDPYPYATQQDILVGDCVWNNPPYGLSLEQASNLVKCHTSASDWDVTVQEVDPSKVSLSKMRYDLKSALIDPDSRVMINYDRKGIGQVGGGHFSPLGAYHASTDSFLVMDVAKYKYPPVWVGADTLFDAMATVDNCGSYDFPQGQERLTDDSSGGSSNGVLLNPMTTDDYTKALKVLGCKQKMRGYLILKKKA
;
A
#
# COMPACT_ATOMS: atom_id res chain seq x y z
N MET A 1 6.11 -8.96 32.95
CA MET A 1 5.74 -7.58 32.64
C MET A 1 7.03 -6.77 32.58
N THR A 2 7.52 -6.46 31.40
CA THR A 2 8.62 -5.52 31.22
C THR A 2 8.06 -4.12 31.45
N LEU A 3 8.43 -3.47 32.55
CA LEU A 3 8.03 -2.10 32.82
C LEU A 3 8.92 -1.17 31.99
N TRP A 4 8.30 -0.40 31.08
CA TRP A 4 8.97 0.71 30.43
C TRP A 4 9.22 1.82 31.46
N ASN A 5 10.46 2.30 31.57
CA ASN A 5 10.82 3.38 32.49
C ASN A 5 10.75 4.74 31.77
N PRO A 6 9.67 5.54 31.95
CA PRO A 6 9.50 6.82 31.28
C PRO A 6 10.50 7.89 31.74
N ALA A 7 11.23 7.66 32.84
CA ALA A 7 12.23 8.59 33.37
C ALA A 7 13.63 8.39 32.77
N GLN A 8 13.79 7.47 31.81
CA GLN A 8 15.03 7.39 31.02
C GLN A 8 15.23 8.74 30.29
N PRO A 9 16.42 9.35 30.36
CA PRO A 9 16.66 10.61 29.68
C PRO A 9 16.38 10.46 28.19
N ARG A 10 15.57 11.37 27.64
CA ARG A 10 15.34 11.46 26.19
C ARG A 10 16.71 11.61 25.51
N PRO A 11 17.05 10.77 24.51
CA PRO A 11 18.27 10.97 23.73
C PRO A 11 18.23 12.39 23.16
N THR A 12 19.12 13.27 23.64
CA THR A 12 19.28 14.62 23.11
C THR A 12 20.02 14.53 21.80
N GLU A 13 19.34 14.57 20.64
CA GLU A 13 19.94 14.48 19.29
C GLU A 13 21.27 13.72 19.28
N GLU A 14 21.27 12.53 19.89
CA GLU A 14 22.52 11.85 20.14
C GLU A 14 22.90 11.32 18.77
N LYS A 15 23.90 11.94 18.13
CA LYS A 15 24.58 11.35 16.98
C LYS A 15 25.05 9.98 17.45
N LEU A 16 24.22 8.97 17.21
CA LEU A 16 24.51 7.60 17.57
C LEU A 16 25.91 7.31 17.04
N PRO A 17 26.87 6.93 17.89
CA PRO A 17 28.16 6.48 17.40
C PRO A 17 27.90 5.15 16.70
N ILE A 18 27.60 5.22 15.40
CA ILE A 18 27.45 4.05 14.56
C ILE A 18 28.87 3.57 14.25
N THR A 19 29.41 2.73 15.12
CA THR A 19 30.52 1.86 14.76
C THR A 19 29.98 0.80 13.81
N TYR A 20 30.26 0.98 12.51
CA TYR A 20 30.05 -0.07 11.53
C TYR A 20 31.01 -1.23 11.82
N SER A 21 30.55 -2.25 12.54
CA SER A 21 31.00 -3.58 12.16
C SER A 21 30.37 -3.84 10.79
N LYS A 22 31.18 -3.81 9.73
CA LYS A 22 30.76 -4.46 8.48
C LYS A 22 30.41 -5.89 8.89
N LEU A 23 29.11 -6.22 8.89
CA LEU A 23 28.70 -7.61 8.85
C LEU A 23 29.44 -8.20 7.67
N ASP A 24 30.38 -9.10 7.94
CA ASP A 24 31.17 -9.74 6.91
C ASP A 24 30.26 -10.73 6.16
N VAL A 25 29.57 -10.20 5.16
CA VAL A 25 28.61 -10.95 4.33
C VAL A 25 29.30 -12.04 3.50
N SER A 26 30.63 -12.07 3.46
CA SER A 26 31.39 -13.14 2.79
C SER A 26 31.12 -14.52 3.39
N ASN A 27 30.77 -14.59 4.68
CA ASN A 27 30.37 -15.86 5.34
C ASN A 27 28.89 -16.24 5.17
N VAL A 28 28.03 -15.33 4.70
CA VAL A 28 26.62 -15.64 4.41
C VAL A 28 26.48 -16.32 3.05
N LEU A 29 27.38 -16.01 2.11
CA LEU A 29 27.44 -16.64 0.79
C LEU A 29 28.17 -18.00 0.80
N SER A 30 28.96 -18.31 1.84
CA SER A 30 29.68 -19.59 1.93
C SER A 30 28.80 -20.72 2.49
N THR A 31 27.85 -20.42 3.38
CA THR A 31 26.91 -21.40 3.95
C THR A 31 25.84 -21.85 2.96
N ALA A 32 25.49 -21.02 1.96
CA ALA A 32 24.59 -21.39 0.87
C ALA A 32 25.16 -22.46 -0.08
N LYS A 33 26.48 -22.71 -0.05
CA LYS A 33 27.12 -23.77 -0.84
C LYS A 33 27.08 -25.15 -0.18
N ASP A 34 26.76 -25.24 1.12
CA ASP A 34 26.75 -26.51 1.85
C ASP A 34 25.34 -27.16 1.95
N GLU A 35 24.28 -26.46 1.54
CA GLU A 35 22.92 -27.01 1.51
C GLU A 35 22.68 -28.04 0.39
N SER A 36 23.59 -28.17 -0.58
CA SER A 36 23.51 -29.22 -1.61
C SER A 36 23.69 -30.64 -1.05
N LYS A 37 24.01 -30.78 0.25
CA LYS A 37 24.14 -32.07 0.95
C LYS A 37 22.90 -32.49 1.74
N LEU A 38 21.91 -31.61 1.92
CA LEU A 38 20.69 -31.90 2.67
C LEU A 38 19.50 -32.35 1.79
N LEU A 39 19.62 -32.27 0.47
CA LEU A 39 18.59 -32.68 -0.51
C LEU A 39 18.77 -34.11 -1.04
N SER A 40 19.15 -35.08 -0.21
CA SER A 40 19.28 -36.49 -0.63
C SER A 40 18.23 -37.46 -0.06
N ILE A 41 17.10 -36.97 0.47
CA ILE A 41 16.03 -37.85 0.96
C ILE A 41 14.67 -37.37 0.46
N SER A 42 14.28 -37.83 -0.72
CA SER A 42 12.89 -38.19 -1.09
C SER A 42 12.80 -38.57 -2.57
N SER A 43 13.37 -39.73 -2.92
CA SER A 43 12.98 -40.45 -4.12
C SER A 43 11.65 -41.17 -3.85
N ILE A 44 10.52 -40.56 -4.22
CA ILE A 44 9.31 -41.30 -4.55
C ILE A 44 8.87 -40.82 -5.93
N ALA A 45 9.16 -41.65 -6.93
CA ALA A 45 8.64 -41.52 -8.26
C ALA A 45 7.12 -41.77 -8.24
N ALA A 46 6.34 -40.76 -8.61
CA ALA A 46 4.96 -40.93 -9.01
C ALA A 46 4.87 -40.63 -10.51
N SER A 47 4.76 -41.72 -11.28
CA SER A 47 4.40 -41.73 -12.68
C SER A 47 3.03 -41.12 -12.88
N LEU A 48 2.90 -40.02 -13.63
CA LEU A 48 1.64 -39.62 -14.26
C LEU A 48 1.95 -38.95 -15.61
N SER A 49 1.31 -39.49 -16.64
CA SER A 49 1.46 -39.24 -18.07
C SER A 49 1.18 -37.80 -18.50
N ALA A 50 1.90 -37.34 -19.53
CA ALA A 50 1.64 -36.09 -20.25
C ALA A 50 0.26 -36.09 -20.93
N PRO A 51 -0.46 -34.96 -20.99
CA PRO A 51 -1.57 -34.78 -21.91
C PRO A 51 -1.14 -34.04 -23.19
N SER A 52 -1.62 -34.55 -24.32
CA SER A 52 -1.56 -33.96 -25.67
C SER A 52 -2.42 -32.69 -25.79
N PRO A 53 -2.24 -31.86 -26.86
CA PRO A 53 -2.74 -30.49 -26.88
C PRO A 53 -4.20 -30.42 -27.34
N ILE A 54 -5.03 -29.68 -26.60
CA ILE A 54 -6.39 -29.31 -27.03
C ILE A 54 -6.63 -27.82 -26.77
N SER A 55 -6.84 -27.12 -27.89
CA SER A 55 -7.76 -26.02 -28.18
C SER A 55 -8.00 -24.92 -27.14
N THR A 56 -7.70 -23.70 -27.59
CA THR A 56 -8.08 -22.38 -27.09
C THR A 56 -9.52 -22.25 -26.58
N SER A 57 -9.69 -21.82 -25.34
CA SER A 57 -10.77 -20.92 -24.93
C SER A 57 -10.25 -19.94 -23.88
N SER A 58 -10.25 -18.65 -24.24
CA SER A 58 -9.86 -17.53 -23.37
C SER A 58 -10.99 -17.23 -22.38
N ASN A 59 -10.95 -17.87 -21.22
CA ASN A 59 -11.66 -17.38 -20.04
C ASN A 59 -10.56 -16.88 -19.10
N SER A 60 -10.33 -15.56 -19.08
CA SER A 60 -9.35 -14.95 -18.17
C SER A 60 -9.80 -15.21 -16.73
N LYS A 61 -9.19 -16.22 -16.10
CA LYS A 61 -9.39 -16.49 -14.68
C LYS A 61 -8.69 -15.39 -13.92
N THR A 62 -9.42 -14.71 -13.02
CA THR A 62 -8.87 -13.85 -11.97
C THR A 62 -7.59 -14.48 -11.41
N HIS A 63 -6.44 -13.91 -11.76
CA HIS A 63 -5.14 -14.46 -11.39
C HIS A 63 -4.70 -13.80 -10.09
N ILE A 64 -4.99 -14.45 -8.96
CA ILE A 64 -4.51 -14.04 -7.65
C ILE A 64 -3.68 -15.14 -6.96
N LEU A 65 -2.63 -14.73 -6.26
CA LEU A 65 -1.80 -15.60 -5.42
C LEU A 65 -1.50 -14.87 -4.11
N TYR A 66 -2.08 -15.34 -3.01
CA TYR A 66 -1.80 -14.78 -1.69
C TYR A 66 -0.34 -14.99 -1.30
N HIS A 67 0.26 -13.94 -0.74
CA HIS A 67 1.65 -13.88 -0.28
C HIS A 67 1.84 -14.63 1.05
N ALA A 68 1.54 -15.92 1.03
CA ALA A 68 1.49 -16.81 2.19
C ALA A 68 2.02 -18.22 1.87
N SER A 69 2.78 -18.37 0.79
CA SER A 69 3.38 -19.62 0.36
C SER A 69 4.75 -19.37 -0.25
N GLU A 70 5.61 -20.38 -0.26
CA GLU A 70 6.95 -20.31 -0.87
C GLU A 70 6.88 -19.81 -2.32
N ALA A 71 5.98 -20.37 -3.13
CA ALA A 71 5.77 -19.95 -4.51
C ALA A 71 5.45 -18.45 -4.63
N ALA A 72 4.70 -17.88 -3.68
CA ALA A 72 4.38 -16.46 -3.66
C ALA A 72 5.55 -15.58 -3.21
N PHE A 73 6.40 -16.07 -2.29
CA PHE A 73 7.63 -15.38 -1.88
C PHE A 73 8.67 -15.37 -3.00
N GLN A 74 8.76 -16.44 -3.79
CA GLN A 74 9.69 -16.53 -4.93
C GLN A 74 9.42 -15.45 -6.00
N LEU A 75 8.21 -14.90 -6.08
CA LEU A 75 7.88 -13.81 -7.02
C LEU A 75 8.56 -12.47 -6.66
N LEU A 76 9.15 -12.32 -5.47
CA LEU A 76 9.97 -11.17 -5.10
C LEU A 76 11.38 -11.20 -5.72
N TYR A 77 11.78 -12.32 -6.29
CA TYR A 77 13.11 -12.53 -6.87
C TYR A 77 13.07 -12.45 -8.39
N ASP A 78 14.20 -12.10 -8.99
CA ASP A 78 14.38 -12.13 -10.44
C ASP A 78 14.52 -13.58 -10.92
N SER A 79 13.43 -14.11 -11.46
CA SER A 79 13.37 -15.47 -12.03
C SER A 79 14.17 -15.65 -13.32
N SER A 80 14.63 -14.56 -13.96
CA SER A 80 15.45 -14.63 -15.17
C SER A 80 16.92 -14.95 -14.88
N ASN A 81 17.39 -14.70 -13.65
CA ASN A 81 18.76 -14.95 -13.22
C ASN A 81 18.86 -16.14 -12.27
N SER A 82 18.69 -17.34 -12.83
CA SER A 82 18.60 -18.63 -12.11
C SER A 82 19.82 -19.02 -11.27
N LYS A 83 20.92 -18.26 -11.31
CA LYS A 83 22.18 -18.60 -10.65
C LYS A 83 22.43 -17.87 -9.34
N ASN A 84 21.67 -16.82 -9.01
CA ASN A 84 22.05 -15.91 -7.92
C ASN A 84 20.92 -15.40 -7.02
N TYR A 85 19.65 -15.81 -7.21
CA TYR A 85 18.49 -15.38 -6.39
C TYR A 85 18.51 -13.88 -6.04
N TYR A 86 18.71 -13.02 -7.04
CA TYR A 86 18.68 -11.59 -6.82
C TYR A 86 17.25 -11.13 -6.53
N LEU A 87 17.10 -10.17 -5.61
CA LEU A 87 15.84 -9.47 -5.44
C LEU A 87 15.47 -8.78 -6.76
N SER A 88 14.19 -8.85 -7.13
CA SER A 88 13.66 -8.11 -8.27
C SER A 88 13.89 -6.61 -8.08
N GLU A 89 14.22 -5.89 -9.16
CA GLU A 89 14.33 -4.43 -9.16
C GLU A 89 13.02 -3.74 -8.72
N TYR A 90 11.89 -4.45 -8.86
CA TYR A 90 10.58 -3.96 -8.44
C TYR A 90 10.22 -4.32 -7.00
N ALA A 91 11.05 -5.05 -6.24
CA ALA A 91 10.67 -5.60 -4.94
C ALA A 91 11.10 -4.75 -3.73
N LEU A 92 11.81 -3.64 -3.93
CA LEU A 92 12.34 -2.82 -2.83
C LEU A 92 11.23 -2.31 -1.90
N ASP A 93 10.12 -1.85 -2.47
CA ASP A 93 8.99 -1.28 -1.72
C ASP A 93 8.37 -2.28 -0.75
N TYR A 94 8.30 -3.57 -1.10
CA TYR A 94 7.82 -4.63 -0.22
C TYR A 94 8.60 -4.63 1.11
N PHE A 95 9.93 -4.55 1.03
CA PHE A 95 10.79 -4.54 2.22
C PHE A 95 10.68 -3.23 3.00
N LEU A 96 10.64 -2.09 2.31
CA LEU A 96 10.55 -0.78 2.96
C LEU A 96 9.19 -0.58 3.67
N LEU A 97 8.09 -0.97 3.03
CA LEU A 97 6.75 -0.96 3.63
C LEU A 97 6.70 -1.90 4.84
N SER A 98 7.12 -3.16 4.67
CA SER A 98 7.05 -4.19 5.71
C SER A 98 7.88 -3.85 6.94
N SER A 99 9.03 -3.19 6.75
CA SER A 99 9.95 -2.83 7.85
C SER A 99 9.66 -1.49 8.51
N SER A 100 8.99 -0.56 7.81
CA SER A 100 8.93 0.84 8.27
C SER A 100 7.57 1.27 8.80
N GLY A 101 6.46 0.61 8.45
CA GLY A 101 5.15 0.99 9.01
C GLY A 101 3.91 0.42 8.34
N PHE A 102 3.98 -0.83 7.84
CA PHE A 102 2.83 -1.52 7.24
C PHE A 102 1.87 -2.08 8.31
N ASP A 103 1.16 -1.17 8.98
CA ASP A 103 0.18 -1.48 10.02
C ASP A 103 -1.18 -1.89 9.47
N ALA A 104 -1.97 -2.60 10.30
CA ALA A 104 -3.36 -2.90 9.97
C ALA A 104 -4.21 -1.63 10.05
N GLN A 105 -5.17 -1.46 9.13
CA GLN A 105 -6.14 -0.36 9.24
C GLN A 105 -6.90 -0.45 10.58
N ILE A 106 -7.01 0.66 11.30
CA ILE A 106 -7.56 0.67 12.68
C ILE A 106 -9.07 0.41 12.73
N ASN A 107 -9.77 0.63 11.62
CA ASN A 107 -11.17 0.28 11.44
C ASN A 107 -11.47 0.07 9.94
N GLN A 108 -12.67 -0.38 9.60
CA GLN A 108 -13.04 -0.78 8.23
C GLN A 108 -13.08 0.38 7.21
N ALA A 109 -13.11 1.64 7.63
CA ALA A 109 -13.12 2.82 6.76
C ALA A 109 -11.73 3.45 6.55
N TYR A 110 -10.70 2.98 7.27
CA TYR A 110 -9.38 3.62 7.33
C TYR A 110 -8.35 3.08 6.34
N CYS A 111 -8.76 2.29 5.34
CA CYS A 111 -7.81 1.70 4.38
C CYS A 111 -6.95 2.74 3.66
N ALA A 112 -7.52 3.88 3.25
CA ALA A 112 -6.76 4.96 2.64
C ALA A 112 -5.74 5.58 3.63
N VAL A 113 -6.19 5.86 4.86
CA VAL A 113 -5.35 6.45 5.91
C VAL A 113 -4.19 5.53 6.28
N ALA A 114 -4.45 4.24 6.46
CA ALA A 114 -3.43 3.22 6.70
C ALA A 114 -2.42 3.12 5.54
N SER A 115 -2.92 3.20 4.30
CA SER A 115 -2.06 3.19 3.12
C SER A 115 -1.13 4.40 3.06
N VAL A 116 -1.65 5.60 3.38
CA VAL A 116 -0.84 6.82 3.44
C VAL A 116 0.21 6.74 4.54
N ALA A 117 -0.16 6.32 5.76
CA ALA A 117 0.81 6.12 6.84
C ALA A 117 1.94 5.17 6.43
N ALA A 118 1.60 4.03 5.81
CA ALA A 118 2.58 3.04 5.34
C ALA A 118 3.51 3.63 4.27
N MET A 119 2.98 4.37 3.30
CA MET A 119 3.77 5.05 2.27
C MET A 119 4.75 6.05 2.89
N LEU A 120 4.25 6.97 3.73
CA LEU A 120 5.08 7.97 4.40
C LEU A 120 6.21 7.29 5.18
N ASN A 121 5.87 6.36 6.07
CA ASN A 121 6.86 5.66 6.87
C ASN A 121 7.90 4.89 6.03
N SER A 122 7.50 4.30 4.90
CA SER A 122 8.44 3.59 4.00
C SER A 122 9.46 4.50 3.31
N LEU A 123 9.25 5.81 3.32
CA LEU A 123 10.18 6.81 2.81
C LEU A 123 11.19 7.30 3.87
N ARG A 124 11.01 6.93 5.16
CA ARG A 124 11.89 7.33 6.27
C ARG A 124 13.38 7.12 5.97
N TYR A 125 13.66 6.02 5.28
CA TYR A 125 15.01 5.49 5.06
C TYR A 125 15.46 5.49 3.60
N SER A 126 14.73 6.12 2.67
CA SER A 126 15.07 6.04 1.24
C SER A 126 16.48 6.55 0.91
N LYS A 127 16.99 7.60 1.60
CA LYS A 127 18.39 8.06 1.50
C LYS A 127 19.39 7.14 2.21
N ARG A 128 19.02 6.53 3.35
CA ARG A 128 19.94 5.70 4.15
C ARG A 128 20.40 4.43 3.41
N PHE A 129 19.58 3.92 2.49
CA PHE A 129 19.97 2.81 1.63
C PHE A 129 20.80 3.23 0.40
N ARG A 130 20.97 4.54 0.16
CA ARG A 130 21.71 5.10 -0.98
C ARG A 130 23.10 5.60 -0.60
N ASP A 131 23.22 6.32 0.51
CA ASP A 131 24.44 7.02 0.86
C ASP A 131 25.20 6.31 2.00
N VAL A 132 26.40 5.83 1.70
CA VAL A 132 27.30 5.14 2.65
C VAL A 132 27.89 6.10 3.69
N GLY A 133 27.60 7.40 3.62
CA GLY A 133 28.28 8.46 4.36
C GLY A 133 27.41 9.31 5.31
N ASP A 134 26.13 9.50 5.02
CA ASP A 134 25.24 10.29 5.88
C ASP A 134 23.98 9.49 6.26
N VAL A 135 24.08 8.82 7.40
CA VAL A 135 22.99 8.07 8.02
C VAL A 135 22.31 8.85 9.14
N THR A 136 22.67 10.13 9.32
CA THR A 136 22.22 10.97 10.43
C THR A 136 21.00 11.83 10.07
N GLU A 137 20.78 12.11 8.78
CA GLU A 137 19.61 12.85 8.31
C GLU A 137 18.48 11.95 7.83
N TRP A 138 17.26 12.23 8.29
CA TRP A 138 16.06 11.59 7.77
C TRP A 138 15.86 11.98 6.31
N SER A 139 15.40 11.02 5.51
CA SER A 139 15.17 11.25 4.07
C SER A 139 13.96 12.12 3.80
N PHE A 140 13.05 12.15 4.78
CA PHE A 140 11.68 12.60 4.69
C PHE A 140 11.27 13.14 6.06
N ASP A 141 10.74 14.37 6.10
CA ASP A 141 10.15 14.94 7.32
C ASP A 141 8.81 14.25 7.58
N LEU A 142 8.87 13.18 8.38
CA LEU A 142 7.68 12.43 8.74
C LEU A 142 6.85 13.18 9.78
N PRO A 143 5.51 13.03 9.71
CA PRO A 143 4.65 13.27 10.85
C PRO A 143 5.18 12.54 12.10
N LYS A 144 5.16 13.24 13.24
CA LYS A 144 5.64 12.73 14.52
C LYS A 144 4.46 12.57 15.45
N ASP A 145 4.00 11.33 15.61
CA ASP A 145 3.05 11.03 16.66
C ASP A 145 3.73 11.20 18.04
N PRO A 146 3.18 12.04 18.95
CA PRO A 146 3.74 12.22 20.29
C PRO A 146 3.87 10.93 21.09
N ARG A 147 3.10 9.88 20.76
CA ARG A 147 3.20 8.55 21.38
C ARG A 147 4.56 7.89 21.17
N TYR A 148 5.28 8.26 20.12
CA TYR A 148 6.57 7.68 19.75
C TYR A 148 7.75 8.64 19.94
N ASP A 149 7.56 9.80 20.56
CA ASP A 149 8.62 10.79 20.86
C ASP A 149 9.86 10.09 21.51
N PRO A 150 11.09 10.35 21.01
CA PRO A 150 11.50 11.29 19.96
C PRO A 150 11.55 10.71 18.53
N TYR A 151 11.08 9.48 18.32
CA TYR A 151 11.23 8.78 17.04
C TYR A 151 10.09 9.14 16.06
N PRO A 152 10.41 9.64 14.85
CA PRO A 152 9.39 9.96 13.86
C PRO A 152 8.69 8.69 13.36
N TYR A 153 7.36 8.69 13.46
CA TYR A 153 6.50 7.60 12.98
C TYR A 153 5.10 8.15 12.72
N ALA A 154 4.65 8.05 11.47
CA ALA A 154 3.31 8.41 11.06
C ALA A 154 2.34 7.27 11.42
N THR A 155 1.24 7.61 12.06
CA THR A 155 0.16 6.71 12.44
C THR A 155 -1.13 7.09 11.75
N GLN A 156 -2.14 6.24 11.87
CA GLN A 156 -3.46 6.54 11.33
C GLN A 156 -4.21 7.64 12.11
N GLN A 157 -3.72 8.03 13.30
CA GLN A 157 -4.34 9.08 14.10
C GLN A 157 -3.70 10.44 13.87
N ASP A 158 -2.37 10.56 14.01
CA ASP A 158 -1.66 11.86 13.88
C ASP A 158 -1.72 12.42 12.47
N ILE A 159 -1.69 11.58 11.42
CA ILE A 159 -1.78 12.08 10.04
C ILE A 159 -3.15 12.68 9.72
N LEU A 160 -4.15 12.51 10.58
CA LEU A 160 -5.46 13.12 10.47
C LEU A 160 -5.62 14.42 11.27
N VAL A 161 -4.56 14.88 11.92
CA VAL A 161 -4.56 16.09 12.76
C VAL A 161 -3.80 17.21 12.05
N GLY A 162 -4.46 18.35 11.84
CA GLY A 162 -3.84 19.56 11.28
C GLY A 162 -4.77 20.31 10.33
N ASP A 163 -4.41 21.55 9.99
CA ASP A 163 -5.26 22.46 9.21
C ASP A 163 -5.52 21.99 7.75
N CYS A 164 -4.60 21.19 7.20
CA CYS A 164 -4.75 20.61 5.86
C CYS A 164 -5.41 19.23 5.84
N VAL A 165 -5.81 18.70 7.01
CA VAL A 165 -6.51 17.43 7.13
C VAL A 165 -7.93 17.64 7.62
N TRP A 166 -8.76 16.66 7.32
CA TRP A 166 -10.18 16.66 7.60
C TRP A 166 -10.48 15.78 8.79
N ASN A 167 -11.23 16.33 9.76
CA ASN A 167 -11.59 15.60 10.96
C ASN A 167 -12.53 14.42 10.62
N ASN A 168 -11.94 13.23 10.61
CA ASN A 168 -12.60 11.92 10.66
C ASN A 168 -13.71 11.70 9.62
N PRO A 169 -13.36 11.36 8.36
CA PRO A 169 -14.33 11.10 7.30
C PRO A 169 -15.19 9.86 7.64
N PRO A 170 -16.53 9.93 7.50
CA PRO A 170 -17.43 8.90 8.04
C PRO A 170 -17.41 7.56 7.28
N TYR A 171 -17.08 7.57 5.98
CA TYR A 171 -17.14 6.38 5.11
C TYR A 171 -15.81 6.06 4.42
N GLY A 172 -14.71 6.58 4.98
CA GLY A 172 -13.39 6.53 4.36
C GLY A 172 -13.15 7.70 3.40
N LEU A 173 -12.08 7.60 2.60
CA LEU A 173 -11.63 8.67 1.72
C LEU A 173 -11.88 8.32 0.25
N SER A 174 -12.23 9.34 -0.54
CA SER A 174 -12.14 9.24 -1.99
C SER A 174 -10.69 9.27 -2.49
N LEU A 175 -10.45 8.97 -3.77
CA LEU A 175 -9.12 9.05 -4.37
C LEU A 175 -8.54 10.47 -4.31
N GLU A 176 -9.38 11.49 -4.55
CA GLU A 176 -9.00 12.90 -4.40
C GLU A 176 -8.64 13.24 -2.96
N GLN A 177 -9.44 12.79 -1.99
CA GLN A 177 -9.15 13.04 -0.59
C GLN A 177 -7.89 12.31 -0.12
N ALA A 178 -7.69 11.06 -0.54
CA ALA A 178 -6.45 10.34 -0.25
C ALA A 178 -5.22 11.09 -0.82
N SER A 179 -5.32 11.64 -2.04
CA SER A 179 -4.25 12.47 -2.62
C SER A 179 -3.96 13.72 -1.80
N ASN A 180 -5.00 14.43 -1.37
CA ASN A 180 -4.84 15.63 -0.55
C ASN A 180 -4.29 15.32 0.84
N LEU A 181 -4.62 14.16 1.42
CA LEU A 181 -4.00 13.68 2.66
C LEU A 181 -2.49 13.46 2.48
N VAL A 182 -2.07 12.82 1.39
CA VAL A 182 -0.64 12.70 1.06
C VAL A 182 -0.01 14.07 0.91
N LYS A 183 -0.62 14.97 0.13
CA LYS A 183 -0.13 16.34 -0.07
C LYS A 183 0.00 17.10 1.24
N CYS A 184 -0.93 16.97 2.19
CA CYS A 184 -0.85 17.66 3.47
C CYS A 184 0.47 17.36 4.21
N HIS A 185 1.00 16.14 4.06
CA HIS A 185 2.27 15.72 4.68
C HIS A 185 3.48 15.81 3.75
N THR A 186 3.31 16.30 2.52
CA THR A 186 4.38 16.42 1.52
C THR A 186 4.44 17.81 0.83
N SER A 187 3.56 18.74 1.17
CA SER A 187 3.43 20.04 0.45
C SER A 187 4.60 20.98 0.71
N ALA A 188 5.22 20.89 1.88
CA ALA A 188 6.37 21.70 2.26
C ALA A 188 7.70 21.16 1.71
N SER A 189 7.67 20.02 1.01
CA SER A 189 8.86 19.28 0.57
C SER A 189 8.92 19.14 -0.95
N ASP A 190 10.08 18.70 -1.47
CA ASP A 190 10.34 18.50 -2.89
C ASP A 190 9.61 17.28 -3.46
N TRP A 191 8.31 17.11 -3.20
CA TRP A 191 7.53 15.94 -3.61
C TRP A 191 6.33 16.36 -4.47
N ASP A 192 6.01 15.50 -5.44
CA ASP A 192 4.85 15.59 -6.31
C ASP A 192 3.92 14.40 -6.05
N VAL A 193 2.61 14.69 -6.05
CA VAL A 193 1.54 13.69 -5.94
C VAL A 193 0.75 13.70 -7.23
N THR A 194 0.89 12.64 -8.02
CA THR A 194 0.14 12.43 -9.26
C THR A 194 -1.03 11.49 -8.99
N VAL A 195 -2.21 11.81 -9.52
CA VAL A 195 -3.41 10.98 -9.44
C VAL A 195 -3.84 10.60 -10.84
N GLN A 196 -4.13 9.33 -11.05
CA GLN A 196 -4.71 8.82 -12.29
C GLN A 196 -6.02 8.10 -12.00
N GLU A 197 -7.14 8.71 -12.40
CA GLU A 197 -8.41 8.03 -12.57
C GLU A 197 -8.30 7.05 -13.78
N VAL A 198 -8.61 5.77 -13.58
CA VAL A 198 -8.51 4.72 -14.61
C VAL A 198 -9.83 4.64 -15.37
N ASP A 199 -10.05 5.62 -16.25
CA ASP A 199 -11.08 5.58 -17.27
C ASP A 199 -10.58 4.74 -18.46
N PRO A 200 -11.16 3.55 -18.75
CA PRO A 200 -10.64 2.66 -19.79
C PRO A 200 -10.75 3.25 -21.21
N SER A 201 -11.48 4.36 -21.41
CA SER A 201 -11.49 5.10 -22.68
C SER A 201 -10.29 6.05 -22.85
N LYS A 202 -9.57 6.34 -21.76
CA LYS A 202 -8.46 7.32 -21.72
C LYS A 202 -7.13 6.72 -21.25
N VAL A 203 -7.18 5.68 -20.42
CA VAL A 203 -6.01 5.04 -19.81
C VAL A 203 -5.96 3.60 -20.30
N SER A 204 -4.84 3.20 -20.89
CA SER A 204 -4.61 1.82 -21.29
C SER A 204 -3.96 1.02 -20.17
N LEU A 205 -4.15 -0.30 -20.19
CA LEU A 205 -3.43 -1.24 -19.33
C LEU A 205 -1.90 -1.07 -19.44
N SER A 206 -1.38 -0.81 -20.64
CA SER A 206 0.05 -0.56 -20.85
C SER A 206 0.53 0.72 -20.16
N LYS A 207 -0.27 1.80 -20.17
CA LYS A 207 0.03 3.03 -19.43
C LYS A 207 0.06 2.76 -17.94
N MET A 208 -0.97 2.09 -17.39
CA MET A 208 -1.00 1.71 -15.99
C MET A 208 0.24 0.88 -15.61
N ARG A 209 0.58 -0.17 -16.37
CA ARG A 209 1.79 -0.97 -16.11
C ARG A 209 3.04 -0.09 -16.07
N TYR A 210 3.20 0.81 -17.05
CA TYR A 210 4.36 1.70 -17.12
C TYR A 210 4.45 2.61 -15.89
N ASP A 211 3.35 3.28 -15.53
CA ASP A 211 3.33 4.23 -14.41
C ASP A 211 3.64 3.53 -13.08
N LEU A 212 2.97 2.39 -12.81
CA LEU A 212 3.16 1.63 -11.56
C LEU A 212 4.56 1.01 -11.46
N LYS A 213 5.08 0.44 -12.55
CA LYS A 213 6.44 -0.12 -12.58
C LYS A 213 7.52 0.95 -12.40
N SER A 214 7.33 2.11 -13.05
CA SER A 214 8.28 3.23 -12.92
C SER A 214 8.33 3.75 -11.48
N ALA A 215 7.19 3.77 -10.79
CA ALA A 215 7.13 4.11 -9.37
C ALA A 215 7.83 3.07 -8.49
N LEU A 216 7.67 1.76 -8.77
CA LEU A 216 8.25 0.67 -7.96
C LEU A 216 9.78 0.53 -8.09
N ILE A 217 10.39 0.99 -9.19
CA ILE A 217 11.85 1.00 -9.36
C ILE A 217 12.48 2.20 -8.64
N ASP A 218 11.75 3.30 -8.50
CA ASP A 218 12.28 4.55 -7.97
C ASP A 218 12.25 4.54 -6.43
N PRO A 219 13.40 4.53 -5.74
CA PRO A 219 13.44 4.46 -4.28
C PRO A 219 12.81 5.68 -3.60
N ASP A 220 12.69 6.82 -4.29
CA ASP A 220 12.03 8.04 -3.85
C ASP A 220 10.61 8.18 -4.45
N SER A 221 9.96 7.06 -4.74
CA SER A 221 8.58 7.01 -5.19
C SER A 221 7.80 5.93 -4.47
N ARG A 222 6.52 6.17 -4.19
CA ARG A 222 5.60 5.16 -3.68
C ARG A 222 4.27 5.24 -4.42
N VAL A 223 3.61 4.10 -4.51
CA VAL A 223 2.30 4.00 -5.17
C VAL A 223 1.28 3.31 -4.27
N MET A 224 0.07 3.85 -4.26
CA MET A 224 -1.11 3.17 -3.73
C MET A 224 -2.24 3.20 -4.74
N ILE A 225 -3.07 2.17 -4.69
CA ILE A 225 -4.18 1.95 -5.59
C ILE A 225 -5.50 2.10 -4.85
N ASN A 226 -6.53 2.54 -5.56
CA ASN A 226 -7.94 2.46 -5.21
C ASN A 226 -8.62 1.50 -6.18
N TYR A 227 -9.20 0.42 -5.68
CA TYR A 227 -9.78 -0.63 -6.53
C TYR A 227 -11.03 -1.23 -5.89
N ASP A 228 -11.90 -1.83 -6.71
CA ASP A 228 -13.01 -2.63 -6.20
C ASP A 228 -12.55 -4.06 -5.90
N ARG A 229 -12.67 -4.50 -4.65
CA ARG A 229 -12.33 -5.86 -4.22
C ARG A 229 -13.05 -6.93 -5.04
N LYS A 230 -14.26 -6.67 -5.50
CA LYS A 230 -15.03 -7.62 -6.32
C LYS A 230 -14.32 -7.94 -7.63
N GLY A 231 -13.61 -6.96 -8.22
CA GLY A 231 -12.85 -7.13 -9.46
C GLY A 231 -11.71 -8.15 -9.34
N ILE A 232 -11.21 -8.37 -8.13
CA ILE A 232 -10.14 -9.35 -7.85
C ILE A 232 -10.65 -10.59 -7.10
N GLY A 233 -11.97 -10.79 -7.05
CA GLY A 233 -12.59 -11.95 -6.39
C GLY A 233 -12.61 -11.90 -4.85
N GLN A 234 -12.39 -10.73 -4.26
CA GLN A 234 -12.45 -10.53 -2.81
C GLN A 234 -13.81 -9.98 -2.35
N VAL A 235 -14.16 -10.25 -1.09
CA VAL A 235 -15.39 -9.73 -0.49
C VAL A 235 -15.18 -8.27 -0.07
N GLY A 236 -16.12 -7.41 -0.43
CA GLY A 236 -16.12 -5.99 -0.03
C GLY A 236 -16.55 -5.08 -1.18
N GLY A 237 -16.20 -3.81 -1.06
CA GLY A 237 -16.32 -2.81 -2.14
C GLY A 237 -14.98 -2.15 -2.40
N GLY A 238 -15.00 -0.82 -2.54
CA GLY A 238 -13.79 -0.01 -2.72
C GLY A 238 -12.77 -0.22 -1.59
N HIS A 239 -11.50 -0.29 -1.96
CA HIS A 239 -10.39 -0.46 -1.03
C HIS A 239 -9.17 0.34 -1.48
N PHE A 240 -8.29 0.64 -0.53
CA PHE A 240 -6.99 1.25 -0.79
C PHE A 240 -5.87 0.41 -0.19
N SER A 241 -4.77 0.27 -0.91
CA SER A 241 -3.54 -0.36 -0.41
C SER A 241 -2.33 0.08 -1.22
N PRO A 242 -1.12 0.15 -0.63
CA PRO A 242 0.12 0.32 -1.37
C PRO A 242 0.42 -0.88 -2.28
N LEU A 243 1.23 -0.68 -3.31
CA LEU A 243 1.89 -1.79 -4.01
C LEU A 243 3.30 -1.99 -3.44
N GLY A 244 3.68 -3.25 -3.26
CA GLY A 244 5.00 -3.61 -2.74
C GLY A 244 5.95 -4.15 -3.81
N ALA A 245 5.42 -4.74 -4.89
CA ALA A 245 6.26 -5.33 -5.92
C ALA A 245 5.55 -5.53 -7.27
N TYR A 246 6.36 -5.82 -8.29
CA TYR A 246 5.92 -6.32 -9.60
C TYR A 246 6.75 -7.53 -10.01
N HIS A 247 6.09 -8.54 -10.58
CA HIS A 247 6.74 -9.73 -11.13
C HIS A 247 6.44 -9.84 -12.63
N ALA A 248 7.48 -9.74 -13.45
CA ALA A 248 7.36 -9.62 -14.90
C ALA A 248 6.83 -10.91 -15.56
N SER A 249 7.31 -12.09 -15.16
CA SER A 249 6.97 -13.35 -15.84
C SER A 249 5.49 -13.72 -15.68
N THR A 250 4.87 -13.34 -14.57
CA THR A 250 3.43 -13.56 -14.34
C THR A 250 2.61 -12.28 -14.56
N ASP A 251 3.25 -11.20 -14.99
CA ASP A 251 2.66 -9.85 -15.13
C ASP A 251 1.74 -9.50 -13.96
N SER A 252 2.26 -9.59 -12.73
CA SER A 252 1.48 -9.41 -11.50
C SER A 252 2.05 -8.35 -10.57
N PHE A 253 1.18 -7.60 -9.91
CA PHE A 253 1.53 -6.65 -8.86
C PHE A 253 1.21 -7.22 -7.47
N LEU A 254 2.08 -6.97 -6.49
CA LEU A 254 1.83 -7.34 -5.10
C LEU A 254 1.10 -6.20 -4.38
N VAL A 255 -0.17 -6.43 -4.07
CA VAL A 255 -1.00 -5.52 -3.26
C VAL A 255 -0.72 -5.77 -1.78
N MET A 256 -0.23 -4.74 -1.09
CA MET A 256 0.07 -4.77 0.35
C MET A 256 -1.21 -4.45 1.14
N ASP A 257 -2.10 -5.44 1.28
CA ASP A 257 -3.42 -5.23 1.86
C ASP A 257 -3.38 -4.78 3.33
N VAL A 258 -3.74 -3.52 3.59
CA VAL A 258 -3.80 -2.93 4.94
C VAL A 258 -4.93 -3.50 5.81
N ALA A 259 -5.92 -4.20 5.23
CA ALA A 259 -6.92 -4.96 5.97
C ALA A 259 -6.34 -6.32 6.43
N LYS A 260 -5.22 -6.29 7.15
CA LYS A 260 -4.41 -7.47 7.52
C LYS A 260 -5.17 -8.51 8.35
N TYR A 261 -6.23 -8.08 9.04
CA TYR A 261 -7.16 -8.97 9.76
C TYR A 261 -8.10 -9.76 8.84
N LYS A 262 -8.16 -9.43 7.55
CA LYS A 262 -9.06 -10.02 6.55
C LYS A 262 -8.30 -10.79 5.47
N TYR A 263 -7.24 -10.20 4.91
CA TYR A 263 -6.45 -10.80 3.84
C TYR A 263 -4.95 -10.54 4.02
N PRO A 264 -4.08 -11.52 3.70
CA PRO A 264 -2.66 -11.26 3.54
C PRO A 264 -2.41 -10.44 2.26
N PRO A 265 -1.19 -9.90 2.05
CA PRO A 265 -0.79 -9.34 0.77
C PRO A 265 -1.05 -10.33 -0.37
N VAL A 266 -1.34 -9.83 -1.57
CA VAL A 266 -1.79 -10.67 -2.68
C VAL A 266 -1.18 -10.21 -3.99
N TRP A 267 -0.60 -11.16 -4.72
CA TRP A 267 -0.21 -10.95 -6.12
C TRP A 267 -1.46 -10.98 -6.98
N VAL A 268 -1.65 -9.96 -7.82
CA VAL A 268 -2.80 -9.82 -8.73
C VAL A 268 -2.28 -9.56 -10.14
N GLY A 269 -2.78 -10.29 -11.13
CA GLY A 269 -2.48 -10.03 -12.54
C GLY A 269 -2.78 -8.59 -12.94
N ALA A 270 -1.92 -7.97 -13.75
CA ALA A 270 -2.03 -6.55 -14.10
C ALA A 270 -3.34 -6.22 -14.83
N ASP A 271 -3.83 -7.13 -15.68
CA ASP A 271 -5.14 -7.01 -16.35
C ASP A 271 -6.29 -7.01 -15.33
N THR A 272 -6.27 -7.97 -14.41
CA THR A 272 -7.26 -8.12 -13.33
C THR A 272 -7.27 -6.88 -12.42
N LEU A 273 -6.08 -6.35 -12.11
CA LEU A 273 -5.95 -5.15 -11.28
C LEU A 273 -6.41 -3.89 -12.03
N PHE A 274 -6.13 -3.79 -13.33
CA PHE A 274 -6.63 -2.71 -14.18
C PHE A 274 -8.15 -2.71 -14.22
N ASP A 275 -8.78 -3.86 -14.45
CA ASP A 275 -10.24 -3.99 -14.46
C ASP A 275 -10.85 -3.61 -13.11
N ALA A 276 -10.21 -4.00 -12.00
CA ALA A 276 -10.65 -3.63 -10.65
C ALA A 276 -10.56 -2.11 -10.37
N MET A 277 -9.58 -1.42 -10.97
CA MET A 277 -9.45 0.05 -10.91
C MET A 277 -10.32 0.76 -11.96
N ALA A 278 -10.66 0.11 -13.06
CA ALA A 278 -11.55 0.61 -14.11
C ALA A 278 -13.04 0.49 -13.72
N THR A 279 -13.34 0.71 -12.44
CA THR A 279 -14.68 0.69 -11.87
C THR A 279 -15.08 2.08 -11.37
N VAL A 280 -16.39 2.31 -11.29
CA VAL A 280 -16.95 3.56 -10.77
C VAL A 280 -17.02 3.51 -9.25
N ASP A 281 -16.53 4.55 -8.59
CA ASP A 281 -16.87 4.87 -7.21
C ASP A 281 -18.12 5.74 -7.17
N ASN A 282 -19.18 5.23 -6.54
CA ASN A 282 -20.46 5.93 -6.42
C ASN A 282 -20.39 7.22 -5.60
N CYS A 283 -19.37 7.37 -4.75
CA CYS A 283 -19.08 8.60 -4.02
C CYS A 283 -17.59 8.93 -4.09
N GLY A 284 -17.02 8.89 -5.31
CA GLY A 284 -15.61 9.20 -5.53
C GLY A 284 -15.27 10.68 -5.40
N SER A 285 -16.26 11.55 -5.22
CA SER A 285 -16.10 12.91 -4.67
C SER A 285 -17.40 13.34 -4.01
N TYR A 286 -17.34 14.25 -3.05
CA TYR A 286 -18.51 14.85 -2.42
C TYR A 286 -18.17 16.26 -1.93
N ASP A 287 -19.18 17.03 -1.49
CA ASP A 287 -19.04 18.43 -1.12
C ASP A 287 -18.33 18.59 0.24
N PHE A 288 -17.08 18.15 0.35
CA PHE A 288 -16.32 18.20 1.58
C PHE A 288 -15.82 19.64 1.89
N PRO A 289 -15.85 20.14 3.15
CA PRO A 289 -16.39 19.52 4.38
C PRO A 289 -17.90 19.66 4.56
N GLN A 290 -18.55 20.60 3.86
CA GLN A 290 -19.92 21.03 4.18
C GLN A 290 -20.95 19.90 4.08
N GLY A 291 -20.77 18.95 3.16
CA GLY A 291 -21.59 17.75 3.01
C GLY A 291 -21.53 16.85 4.24
N GLN A 292 -20.36 16.74 4.88
CA GLN A 292 -20.21 15.98 6.12
C GLN A 292 -20.91 16.66 7.29
N GLU A 293 -20.83 17.99 7.39
CA GLU A 293 -21.56 18.77 8.42
C GLU A 293 -23.08 18.59 8.29
N ARG A 294 -23.57 18.52 7.04
CA ARG A 294 -25.00 18.27 6.75
C ARG A 294 -25.51 16.90 7.19
N LEU A 295 -24.64 15.89 7.36
CA LEU A 295 -25.07 14.57 7.84
C LEU A 295 -25.73 14.61 9.22
N THR A 296 -25.33 15.58 10.04
CA THR A 296 -25.86 15.82 11.39
C THR A 296 -26.89 16.93 11.48
N ASP A 297 -27.13 17.67 10.39
CA ASP A 297 -28.03 18.82 10.37
C ASP A 297 -29.43 18.42 9.90
N ASP A 298 -30.36 18.35 10.85
CA ASP A 298 -31.78 18.02 10.65
C ASP A 298 -32.46 18.92 9.61
N SER A 299 -32.03 20.18 9.47
CA SER A 299 -32.63 21.13 8.54
C SER A 299 -32.22 20.90 7.08
N SER A 300 -31.10 20.21 6.87
CA SER A 300 -30.57 19.85 5.54
C SER A 300 -31.03 18.47 5.05
N GLY A 301 -31.96 17.84 5.77
CA GLY A 301 -32.35 16.44 5.54
C GLY A 301 -31.38 15.44 6.18
N GLY A 302 -30.52 15.90 7.09
CA GLY A 302 -29.67 15.08 7.96
C GLY A 302 -30.47 14.28 9.00
N SER A 303 -29.79 13.49 9.83
CA SER A 303 -30.46 12.70 10.88
C SER A 303 -30.21 13.26 12.28
N SER A 304 -31.32 13.48 12.97
CA SER A 304 -31.36 13.70 14.41
C SER A 304 -30.85 12.41 15.05
N ASN A 305 -29.76 12.49 15.81
CA ASN A 305 -29.04 11.37 16.44
C ASN A 305 -27.95 10.68 15.60
N GLY A 306 -27.53 11.24 14.45
CA GLY A 306 -26.34 10.76 13.74
C GLY A 306 -26.50 9.43 13.01
N VAL A 307 -27.74 9.00 12.72
CA VAL A 307 -28.00 7.76 11.97
C VAL A 307 -27.34 7.81 10.59
N LEU A 308 -27.36 8.98 9.93
CA LEU A 308 -26.69 9.12 8.64
C LEU A 308 -25.18 9.01 8.79
N LEU A 309 -24.54 9.49 9.88
CA LEU A 309 -23.09 9.30 10.08
C LEU A 309 -22.69 7.82 10.18
N ASN A 310 -23.59 6.95 10.67
CA ASN A 310 -23.36 5.51 10.77
C ASN A 310 -24.60 4.73 10.28
N PRO A 311 -24.82 4.66 8.96
CA PRO A 311 -26.05 4.12 8.40
C PRO A 311 -26.08 2.59 8.59
N MET A 312 -27.18 2.09 9.16
CA MET A 312 -27.39 0.66 9.42
C MET A 312 -28.18 -0.05 8.31
N THR A 313 -28.77 0.72 7.39
CA THR A 313 -29.59 0.22 6.28
C THR A 313 -29.11 0.78 4.95
N THR A 314 -29.41 0.08 3.86
CA THR A 314 -29.13 0.55 2.50
C THR A 314 -29.83 1.87 2.19
N ASP A 315 -31.03 2.08 2.73
CA ASP A 315 -31.80 3.31 2.53
C ASP A 315 -31.14 4.49 3.24
N ASP A 316 -30.68 4.31 4.48
CA ASP A 316 -29.96 5.35 5.22
C ASP A 316 -28.63 5.68 4.55
N TYR A 317 -27.91 4.66 4.08
CA TYR A 317 -26.68 4.88 3.30
C TYR A 317 -26.97 5.67 2.02
N THR A 318 -28.01 5.29 1.27
CA THR A 318 -28.42 5.99 0.05
C THR A 318 -28.81 7.45 0.33
N LYS A 319 -29.49 7.73 1.45
CA LYS A 319 -29.80 9.09 1.89
C LYS A 319 -28.53 9.86 2.26
N ALA A 320 -27.61 9.25 3.00
CA ALA A 320 -26.34 9.86 3.38
C ALA A 320 -25.53 10.28 2.14
N LEU A 321 -25.45 9.42 1.11
CA LEU A 321 -24.76 9.77 -0.13
C LEU A 321 -25.39 10.98 -0.85
N LYS A 322 -26.72 11.13 -0.78
CA LYS A 322 -27.41 12.31 -1.33
C LYS A 322 -27.09 13.57 -0.53
N VAL A 323 -27.11 13.50 0.80
CA VAL A 323 -26.78 14.64 1.69
C VAL A 323 -25.34 15.11 1.51
N LEU A 324 -24.42 14.15 1.34
CA LEU A 324 -23.01 14.42 1.00
C LEU A 324 -22.84 15.15 -0.34
N GLY A 325 -23.80 15.05 -1.26
CA GLY A 325 -23.64 15.55 -2.62
C GLY A 325 -22.68 14.68 -3.44
N CYS A 326 -22.70 13.36 -3.22
CA CYS A 326 -21.79 12.43 -3.89
C CYS A 326 -21.87 12.51 -5.41
N LYS A 327 -20.69 12.54 -6.04
CA LYS A 327 -20.50 12.46 -7.49
C LYS A 327 -19.67 11.24 -7.83
N GLN A 328 -20.10 10.54 -8.88
CA GLN A 328 -19.40 9.38 -9.39
C GLN A 328 -18.06 9.78 -9.99
N LYS A 329 -17.02 9.01 -9.68
CA LYS A 329 -15.67 9.14 -10.26
C LYS A 329 -15.11 7.76 -10.56
N MET A 330 -14.12 7.68 -11.44
CA MET A 330 -13.41 6.42 -11.63
C MET A 330 -12.45 6.18 -10.45
N ARG A 331 -12.24 4.92 -10.09
CA ARG A 331 -11.14 4.53 -9.22
C ARG A 331 -9.81 4.66 -9.97
N GLY A 332 -8.70 4.29 -9.34
CA GLY A 332 -7.39 4.43 -9.97
C GLY A 332 -6.24 4.38 -8.99
N TYR A 333 -5.19 5.15 -9.22
CA TYR A 333 -3.99 5.09 -8.39
C TYR A 333 -3.40 6.48 -8.16
N LEU A 334 -2.57 6.59 -7.13
CA LEU A 334 -1.78 7.77 -6.83
C LEU A 334 -0.32 7.41 -6.64
N ILE A 335 0.55 8.26 -7.19
CA ILE A 335 2.01 8.12 -7.11
C ILE A 335 2.53 9.34 -6.36
N LEU A 336 3.21 9.10 -5.25
CA LEU A 336 4.01 10.09 -4.54
C LEU A 336 5.45 9.93 -5.01
N LYS A 337 6.07 10.99 -5.52
CA LYS A 337 7.44 10.94 -6.04
C LYS A 337 8.21 12.21 -5.70
N LYS A 338 9.50 12.09 -5.39
CA LYS A 338 10.39 13.24 -5.20
C LYS A 338 10.69 13.93 -6.53
N LYS A 339 10.67 15.26 -6.53
CA LYS A 339 11.07 16.13 -7.65
C LYS A 339 12.55 15.90 -7.98
N ALA A 340 12.85 15.94 -9.27
CA ALA A 340 14.19 15.74 -9.81
C ALA A 340 15.12 16.94 -9.55
#